data_AF-A0A349YRL1-F1
#
_entry.id   AF-A0A349YRL1-F1
#
_cell.length_a   1.000
_cell.length_b   1.000
_cell.length_c   1.000
_cell.angle_alpha   90.00
_cell.angle_beta   90.00
_cell.angle_gamma   90.00
#
_symmetry.space_group_name_H-M   'P 1'
#
loop_
_entity.id
_entity.type
_entity.pdbx_description
1 polymer ?
#
loop_
_entity_poly.entity_id
_entity_poly.type
_entity_poly.pdbx_seq_one_letter_code
_entity_poly.pdbx_strand_id
1 'polypeptide(L)'
;MWSKRKYIVGLFVAINEGNIVECHGTISENLIKEKKKKYIHPFCTQNTGTIEYVNEGQLENESKSVEEEVVSTEQSIENSVIEIRSASQLLEISKQISTGDPFYCNGTYKLIQDLDLQNRKWLPIGISELIPFGGTFDGNGHSIKNLSVKGNKKDCVGFFGYLKKANICNLSIEGRMKGGKYAGAIAGVSENSIVTSCFASAEISGSYCAGGFIGKNTGKILHCYYSGAVKHK
;
A
#
# COMPACT_ATOMS: atom_id res chain seq x y z
N MET A 1 -15.46 -25.11 -8.61
CA MET A 1 -14.69 -24.49 -7.52
C MET A 1 -14.16 -23.10 -7.94
N TRP A 2 -15.05 -22.18 -8.36
CA TRP A 2 -14.70 -20.91 -9.06
C TRP A 2 -15.20 -19.63 -8.36
N SER A 3 -15.84 -19.74 -7.18
CA SER A 3 -16.51 -18.61 -6.52
C SER A 3 -15.64 -17.79 -5.55
N LYS A 4 -14.42 -18.24 -5.19
CA LYS A 4 -13.57 -17.55 -4.19
C LYS A 4 -12.65 -16.47 -4.79
N ARG A 5 -12.37 -16.52 -6.10
CA ARG A 5 -11.35 -15.69 -6.76
C ARG A 5 -11.72 -14.21 -6.90
N LYS A 6 -13.00 -13.89 -7.14
CA LYS A 6 -13.48 -12.49 -7.24
C LYS A 6 -13.42 -11.72 -5.90
N TYR A 7 -13.44 -12.43 -4.77
CA TYR A 7 -13.41 -11.81 -3.44
C TYR A 7 -12.01 -11.40 -3.01
N ILE A 8 -10.96 -12.08 -3.51
CA ILE A 8 -9.55 -11.75 -3.18
C ILE A 8 -9.20 -10.37 -3.72
N VAL A 9 -9.58 -10.06 -4.97
CA VAL A 9 -9.27 -8.77 -5.59
C VAL A 9 -9.96 -7.63 -4.85
N GLY A 10 -11.29 -7.67 -4.70
CA GLY A 10 -12.02 -6.59 -4.00
C GLY A 10 -11.65 -6.45 -2.52
N LEU A 11 -11.10 -7.51 -1.90
CA LEU A 11 -10.53 -7.44 -0.55
C LEU A 11 -9.15 -6.79 -0.54
N PHE A 12 -8.32 -7.04 -1.54
CA PHE A 12 -6.93 -6.60 -1.58
C PHE A 12 -6.80 -5.20 -2.21
N VAL A 13 -7.44 -5.00 -3.37
CA VAL A 13 -7.47 -3.75 -4.13
C VAL A 13 -8.90 -3.40 -4.57
N ALA A 14 -9.39 -2.20 -4.27
CA ALA A 14 -10.74 -1.83 -4.66
C ALA A 14 -10.88 -1.50 -6.16
N ILE A 15 -9.86 -0.93 -6.81
CA ILE A 15 -9.83 -0.72 -8.26
C ILE A 15 -8.44 -1.12 -8.76
N ASN A 16 -8.35 -2.18 -9.57
CA ASN A 16 -7.09 -2.64 -10.14
C ASN A 16 -7.07 -2.52 -11.68
N GLU A 17 -6.23 -1.62 -12.17
CA GLU A 17 -5.89 -1.44 -13.58
C GLU A 17 -4.44 -1.87 -13.88
N GLY A 18 -3.69 -2.32 -12.87
CA GLY A 18 -2.30 -2.79 -12.98
C GLY A 18 -2.13 -4.29 -12.70
N ASN A 19 -0.91 -4.73 -12.43
CA ASN A 19 -0.59 -6.17 -12.32
C ASN A 19 -0.51 -6.60 -10.85
N ILE A 20 -1.16 -7.71 -10.51
CA ILE A 20 -1.10 -8.33 -9.18
C ILE A 20 -0.54 -9.74 -9.34
N VAL A 21 0.59 -10.03 -8.69
CA VAL A 21 1.27 -11.32 -8.79
C VAL A 21 1.47 -11.90 -7.39
N GLU A 22 1.03 -13.14 -7.19
CA GLU A 22 1.19 -13.89 -5.92
C GLU A 22 0.76 -13.15 -4.65
N CYS A 23 -0.36 -12.45 -4.74
CA CYS A 23 -0.91 -11.74 -3.59
C CYS A 23 -1.97 -12.57 -2.88
N HIS A 24 -1.91 -12.56 -1.55
CA HIS A 24 -2.81 -13.35 -0.70
C HIS A 24 -3.56 -12.44 0.27
N GLY A 25 -4.87 -12.69 0.44
CA GLY A 25 -5.73 -11.92 1.33
C GLY A 25 -6.58 -12.83 2.21
N THR A 26 -6.50 -12.67 3.53
CA THR A 26 -7.34 -13.37 4.50
C THR A 26 -8.26 -12.42 5.25
N ILE A 27 -9.55 -12.78 5.32
CA ILE A 27 -10.55 -12.08 6.14
C ILE A 27 -10.66 -12.81 7.47
N SER A 28 -10.67 -12.09 8.59
CA SER A 28 -10.91 -12.70 9.91
C SER A 28 -12.26 -13.46 9.92
N GLU A 29 -12.29 -14.69 10.44
CA GLU A 29 -13.45 -15.59 10.44
C GLU A 29 -14.73 -14.97 11.03
N ASN A 30 -14.60 -14.04 11.97
CA ASN A 30 -15.71 -13.32 12.58
C ASN A 30 -16.55 -12.49 11.58
N LEU A 31 -15.98 -12.05 10.46
CA LEU A 31 -16.72 -11.33 9.41
C LEU A 31 -17.44 -12.25 8.42
N ILE A 32 -16.98 -13.50 8.25
CA ILE A 32 -17.60 -14.49 7.35
C ILE A 32 -19.01 -14.85 7.86
N LYS A 33 -19.21 -14.83 9.18
CA LYS A 33 -20.50 -15.13 9.82
C LYS A 33 -21.50 -13.96 9.76
N GLU A 34 -21.05 -12.70 9.64
CA GLU A 34 -21.94 -11.56 9.80
C GLU A 34 -22.54 -10.97 8.50
N LYS A 35 -21.90 -11.02 7.32
CA LYS A 35 -22.41 -10.22 6.16
C LYS A 35 -22.16 -10.85 4.79
N LYS A 36 -23.17 -11.54 4.26
CA LYS A 36 -23.38 -11.61 2.80
C LYS A 36 -23.88 -10.22 2.34
N LYS A 37 -23.08 -9.54 1.50
CA LYS A 37 -23.36 -8.25 0.83
C LYS A 37 -23.46 -7.02 1.77
N LYS A 38 -22.36 -6.29 1.95
CA LYS A 38 -22.41 -4.84 2.21
C LYS A 38 -21.59 -4.09 1.15
N TYR A 39 -22.33 -3.48 0.22
CA TYR A 39 -22.00 -2.35 -0.64
C TYR A 39 -20.52 -2.18 -1.03
N ILE A 40 -20.06 -3.01 -1.97
CA ILE A 40 -18.94 -2.63 -2.84
C ILE A 40 -19.51 -1.60 -3.83
N HIS A 41 -18.97 -0.38 -3.86
CA HIS A 41 -19.40 0.62 -4.85
C HIS A 41 -19.24 0.03 -6.27
N PRO A 42 -20.16 0.22 -7.22
CA PRO A 42 -20.11 -0.45 -8.53
C PRO A 42 -18.78 -0.26 -9.27
N PHE A 43 -18.15 0.91 -9.10
CA PHE A 43 -16.82 1.20 -9.67
C PHE A 43 -15.68 0.39 -9.03
N CYS A 44 -15.82 -0.09 -7.79
CA CYS A 44 -14.84 -0.99 -7.14
C CYS A 44 -14.89 -2.43 -7.67
N THR A 45 -15.68 -2.69 -8.72
CA THR A 45 -15.68 -3.98 -9.43
C THR A 45 -14.99 -3.90 -10.79
N GLN A 46 -14.50 -2.71 -11.16
CA GLN A 46 -13.73 -2.48 -12.37
C GLN A 46 -12.27 -2.90 -12.12
N ASN A 47 -12.04 -4.21 -12.25
CA ASN A 47 -10.69 -4.78 -12.26
C ASN A 47 -10.38 -5.23 -13.68
N THR A 48 -9.57 -4.44 -14.38
CA THR A 48 -9.10 -4.71 -15.75
C THR A 48 -7.65 -5.21 -15.79
N GLY A 49 -6.94 -5.11 -14.67
CA GLY A 49 -5.56 -5.56 -14.53
C GLY A 49 -5.39 -7.09 -14.47
N THR A 50 -4.15 -7.56 -14.67
CA THR A 50 -3.83 -9.00 -14.64
C THR A 50 -3.64 -9.51 -13.22
N ILE A 51 -3.98 -10.79 -13.01
CA ILE A 51 -3.74 -11.51 -11.75
C ILE A 51 -3.04 -12.81 -12.09
N GLU A 52 -1.80 -12.94 -11.64
CA GLU A 52 -0.94 -14.09 -11.91
C GLU A 52 -0.63 -14.82 -10.60
N TYR A 53 -0.71 -16.15 -10.65
CA TYR A 53 -0.30 -17.05 -9.58
C TYR A 53 0.79 -17.92 -10.18
N VAL A 54 2.01 -17.82 -9.67
CA VAL A 54 3.16 -18.54 -10.20
C VAL A 54 3.40 -19.80 -9.37
N ASN A 55 3.89 -20.86 -10.00
CA ASN A 55 4.25 -22.10 -9.29
C ASN A 55 5.65 -21.94 -8.66
N GLU A 56 5.91 -22.63 -7.54
CA GLU A 56 7.13 -22.49 -6.72
C GLU A 56 8.48 -22.50 -7.50
N GLY A 57 8.54 -23.15 -8.67
CA GLY A 57 9.74 -23.20 -9.51
C GLY A 57 10.01 -21.99 -10.42
N GLN A 58 9.11 -21.00 -10.50
CA GLN A 58 9.31 -19.76 -11.26
C GLN A 58 9.71 -18.55 -10.39
N LEU A 59 9.62 -18.68 -9.07
CA LEU A 59 9.97 -17.65 -8.08
C LEU A 59 11.41 -17.13 -8.23
N GLU A 60 12.37 -18.01 -8.53
CA GLU A 60 13.79 -17.62 -8.65
C GLU A 60 14.10 -16.82 -9.93
N ASN A 61 13.32 -16.97 -10.99
CA ASN A 61 13.55 -16.27 -12.26
C ASN A 61 12.81 -14.93 -12.31
N GLU A 62 11.62 -14.83 -11.72
CA GLU A 62 10.89 -13.56 -11.66
C GLU A 62 11.50 -12.60 -10.65
N SER A 63 11.98 -13.08 -9.49
CA SER A 63 12.72 -12.26 -8.51
C SER A 63 13.93 -11.57 -9.14
N LYS A 64 14.68 -12.30 -9.98
CA LYS A 64 15.82 -11.75 -10.74
C LYS A 64 15.39 -10.70 -11.78
N SER A 65 14.29 -10.94 -12.50
CA SER A 65 13.79 -9.97 -13.49
C SER A 65 13.23 -8.69 -12.86
N VAL A 66 12.68 -8.78 -11.63
CA VAL A 66 12.21 -7.63 -10.86
C VAL A 66 13.40 -6.81 -10.33
N GLU A 67 14.45 -7.47 -9.83
CA GLU A 67 15.70 -6.80 -9.46
C GLU A 67 16.32 -6.05 -10.65
N GLU A 68 16.27 -6.61 -11.86
CA GLU A 68 16.76 -5.97 -13.09
C GLU A 68 15.87 -4.79 -13.56
N GLU A 69 14.54 -4.87 -13.42
CA GLU A 69 13.63 -3.79 -13.82
C GLU A 69 13.73 -2.59 -12.85
N VAL A 70 13.95 -2.84 -11.55
CA VAL A 70 14.26 -1.82 -10.53
C VAL A 70 15.56 -1.07 -10.86
N VAL A 71 16.50 -1.70 -11.55
CA VAL A 71 17.81 -1.12 -11.91
C VAL A 71 17.77 -0.23 -13.16
N SER A 72 16.72 -0.29 -14.00
CA SER A 72 16.70 0.40 -15.30
C SER A 72 16.14 1.84 -15.33
N THR A 73 15.91 2.49 -14.18
CA THR A 73 15.49 3.91 -14.14
C THR A 73 16.41 4.77 -13.28
N GLU A 74 17.70 4.78 -13.60
CA GLU A 74 18.66 5.71 -13.00
C GLU A 74 18.79 6.98 -13.85
N GLN A 75 18.21 8.08 -13.36
CA GLN A 75 18.87 9.37 -13.44
C GLN A 75 19.49 9.60 -12.07
N SER A 76 20.82 9.47 -12.02
CA SER A 76 21.65 9.52 -10.82
C SER A 76 21.63 10.90 -10.18
N ILE A 77 20.72 11.09 -9.22
CA ILE A 77 21.03 11.87 -8.03
C ILE A 77 21.52 10.84 -7.02
N GLU A 78 22.72 11.04 -6.49
CA GLU A 78 23.26 10.25 -5.38
C GLU A 78 22.38 10.50 -4.14
N ASN A 79 21.20 9.88 -4.13
CA ASN A 79 20.22 10.02 -3.07
C ASN A 79 20.73 9.17 -1.90
N SER A 80 21.44 9.82 -0.99
CA SER A 80 21.82 9.26 0.30
C SER A 80 20.60 8.58 0.94
N VAL A 81 20.74 7.30 1.28
CA VAL A 81 19.67 6.56 1.96
C VAL A 81 19.41 7.18 3.32
N ILE A 82 18.18 7.63 3.55
CA ILE A 82 17.74 8.18 4.84
C ILE A 82 17.25 7.03 5.71
N GLU A 83 18.06 6.67 6.70
CA GLU A 83 17.69 5.66 7.68
C GLU A 83 16.72 6.22 8.72
N ILE A 84 15.57 5.56 8.86
CA ILE A 84 14.51 5.94 9.79
C ILE A 84 14.65 5.08 11.04
N ARG A 85 15.06 5.76 12.12
CA ARG A 85 15.35 5.15 13.41
C ARG A 85 14.27 5.42 14.45
N SER A 86 13.30 6.29 14.18
CA SER A 86 12.26 6.59 15.17
C SER A 86 10.95 7.04 14.54
N ALA A 87 9.87 6.85 15.29
CA ALA A 87 8.55 7.36 14.93
C ALA A 87 8.53 8.88 14.74
N SER A 88 9.27 9.63 15.57
CA SER A 88 9.34 11.10 15.45
C SER A 88 10.02 11.53 14.16
N GLN A 89 11.12 10.86 13.78
CA GLN A 89 11.81 11.13 12.52
C GLN A 89 10.91 10.81 11.32
N LEU A 90 10.20 9.68 11.36
CA LEU A 90 9.24 9.30 10.32
C LEU A 90 8.13 10.35 10.14
N LEU A 91 7.59 10.87 11.25
CA LEU A 91 6.57 11.92 11.21
C LEU A 91 7.10 13.22 10.60
N GLU A 92 8.36 13.57 10.87
CA GLU A 92 8.96 14.77 10.29
C GLU A 92 9.18 14.61 8.78
N ILE A 93 9.66 13.45 8.34
CA ILE A 93 9.79 13.11 6.91
C ILE A 93 8.43 13.25 6.21
N SER A 94 7.36 12.70 6.80
CA SER A 94 6.01 12.83 6.23
C SER A 94 5.58 14.30 6.06
N LYS A 95 5.88 15.17 7.03
CA LYS A 95 5.61 16.61 6.90
C LYS A 95 6.44 17.25 5.79
N GLN A 96 7.73 16.93 5.69
CA GLN A 96 8.59 17.48 4.65
C GLN A 96 8.09 17.09 3.26
N ILE A 97 7.71 15.82 3.06
CA ILE A 97 7.09 15.35 1.80
C ILE A 97 5.80 16.11 1.52
N SER A 98 4.99 16.42 2.55
CA SER A 98 3.74 17.17 2.37
C SER A 98 3.92 18.61 1.86
N THR A 99 5.14 19.16 1.91
CA THR A 99 5.46 20.47 1.32
C THR A 99 5.65 20.41 -0.20
N GLY A 100 5.81 19.20 -0.77
CA GLY A 100 6.10 19.02 -2.19
C GLY A 100 7.57 19.17 -2.56
N ASP A 101 8.47 19.27 -1.58
CA ASP A 101 9.92 19.33 -1.84
C ASP A 101 10.41 18.09 -2.62
N PRO A 102 10.94 18.25 -3.84
CA PRO A 102 11.40 17.14 -4.68
C PRO A 102 12.47 16.25 -4.04
N PHE A 103 13.32 16.80 -3.15
CA PHE A 103 14.33 16.03 -2.44
C PHE A 103 13.67 14.98 -1.54
N TYR A 104 12.64 15.37 -0.81
CA TYR A 104 11.92 14.46 0.09
C TYR A 104 10.97 13.55 -0.68
N CYS A 105 10.25 14.07 -1.67
CA CYS A 105 9.27 13.31 -2.46
C CYS A 105 9.90 12.17 -3.26
N ASN A 106 11.16 12.30 -3.66
CA ASN A 106 11.90 11.30 -4.44
C ASN A 106 13.05 10.63 -3.66
N GLY A 107 13.11 10.87 -2.33
CA GLY A 107 14.16 10.31 -1.48
C GLY A 107 14.09 8.79 -1.33
N THR A 108 15.21 8.20 -0.94
CA THR A 108 15.30 6.77 -0.58
C THR A 108 15.30 6.64 0.93
N TYR A 109 14.33 5.92 1.48
CA TYR A 109 14.14 5.75 2.91
C TYR A 109 14.26 4.28 3.29
N LYS A 110 14.93 4.01 4.41
CA LYS A 110 15.11 2.65 4.93
C LYS A 110 14.74 2.58 6.41
N LEU A 111 13.84 1.69 6.79
CA LEU A 111 13.64 1.38 8.21
C LEU A 111 14.83 0.55 8.71
N ILE A 112 15.26 0.83 9.93
CA ILE A 112 16.31 0.03 10.60
C ILE A 112 15.84 -0.63 11.88
N GLN A 113 14.57 -0.41 12.25
CA GLN A 113 13.89 -1.10 13.32
C GLN A 113 12.37 -0.95 13.16
N ASP A 114 11.63 -1.76 13.91
CA ASP A 114 10.19 -1.60 14.06
C ASP A 114 9.86 -0.24 14.69
N LEU A 115 8.81 0.41 14.19
CA LEU A 115 8.34 1.69 14.70
C LEU A 115 6.91 1.57 15.23
N ASP A 116 6.67 2.08 16.43
CA ASP A 116 5.34 2.15 17.03
C ASP A 116 4.77 3.58 16.92
N LEU A 117 3.60 3.69 16.26
CA LEU A 117 2.87 4.94 16.07
C LEU A 117 1.69 5.10 17.03
N GLN A 118 1.62 4.32 18.11
CA GLN A 118 0.55 4.43 19.10
C GLN A 118 0.42 5.87 19.61
N ASN A 119 -0.83 6.37 19.63
CA ASN A 119 -1.18 7.73 20.04
C ASN A 119 -0.52 8.85 19.21
N ARG A 120 0.01 8.54 18.02
CA ARG A 120 0.56 9.54 17.09
C ARG A 120 -0.42 9.80 15.96
N LYS A 121 -0.55 11.07 15.58
CA LYS A 121 -1.34 11.45 14.40
C LYS A 121 -0.50 11.19 13.16
N TRP A 122 -0.95 10.28 12.30
CA TRP A 122 -0.32 10.02 11.02
C TRP A 122 -0.80 11.00 9.95
N LEU A 123 0.15 11.60 9.23
CA LEU A 123 -0.09 12.25 7.96
C LEU A 123 0.38 11.28 6.86
N PRO A 124 -0.49 10.85 5.94
CA PRO A 124 -0.07 9.96 4.86
C PRO A 124 1.09 10.53 4.06
N ILE A 125 2.08 9.68 3.74
CA ILE A 125 3.20 10.07 2.88
C ILE A 125 2.69 10.16 1.43
N GLY A 126 2.93 11.30 0.77
CA GLY A 126 2.30 11.63 -0.51
C GLY A 126 0.80 11.88 -0.33
N ILE A 127 0.39 13.14 -0.20
CA ILE A 127 -0.98 13.47 0.24
C ILE A 127 -2.00 13.55 -0.91
N SER A 128 -1.53 13.67 -2.16
CA SER A 128 -2.40 13.80 -3.34
C SER A 128 -1.64 13.58 -4.64
N GLU A 129 -2.34 13.60 -5.77
CA GLU A 129 -1.73 13.57 -7.11
C GLU A 129 -0.74 14.72 -7.36
N LEU A 130 -0.96 15.89 -6.74
CA LEU A 130 -0.08 17.06 -6.86
C LEU A 130 1.18 16.95 -6.00
N ILE A 131 1.12 16.16 -4.92
CA ILE A 131 2.21 15.93 -3.98
C ILE A 131 2.30 14.43 -3.73
N PRO A 132 2.70 13.64 -4.75
CA PRO A 132 2.84 12.21 -4.62
C PRO A 132 4.16 11.88 -3.93
N PHE A 133 4.25 10.68 -3.39
CA PHE A 133 5.54 10.07 -3.12
C PHE A 133 6.00 9.30 -4.36
N GLY A 134 7.21 9.59 -4.85
CA GLY A 134 7.82 8.96 -6.02
C GLY A 134 9.20 8.36 -5.74
N GLY A 135 9.61 8.32 -4.48
CA GLY A 135 10.88 7.75 -4.05
C GLY A 135 10.81 6.26 -3.74
N THR A 136 11.81 5.79 -3.01
CA THR A 136 11.90 4.41 -2.53
C THR A 136 11.69 4.35 -1.03
N PHE A 137 10.85 3.43 -0.56
CA PHE A 137 10.70 3.12 0.86
C PHE A 137 10.94 1.63 1.09
N ASP A 138 12.10 1.31 1.64
CA ASP A 138 12.49 -0.04 2.03
C ASP A 138 12.19 -0.25 3.52
N GLY A 139 11.20 -1.07 3.81
CA GLY A 139 10.88 -1.48 5.17
C GLY A 139 11.96 -2.36 5.79
N ASN A 140 12.87 -2.95 4.99
CA ASN A 140 14.00 -3.76 5.45
C ASN A 140 13.58 -4.89 6.42
N GLY A 141 12.37 -5.45 6.22
CA GLY A 141 11.79 -6.48 7.07
C GLY A 141 11.14 -5.97 8.37
N HIS A 142 11.12 -4.66 8.59
CA HIS A 142 10.56 -4.03 9.78
C HIS A 142 9.10 -3.62 9.63
N SER A 143 8.47 -3.41 10.78
CA SER A 143 7.05 -3.11 10.90
C SER A 143 6.78 -1.68 11.37
N ILE A 144 5.71 -1.08 10.84
CA ILE A 144 5.04 0.08 11.43
C ILE A 144 3.80 -0.41 12.18
N LYS A 145 3.77 -0.23 13.50
CA LYS A 145 2.71 -0.73 14.39
C LYS A 145 1.79 0.39 14.86
N ASN A 146 0.57 0.01 15.24
CA ASN A 146 -0.45 0.89 15.79
C ASN A 146 -0.76 2.12 14.93
N LEU A 147 -0.64 1.99 13.60
CA LEU A 147 -0.93 3.07 12.68
C LEU A 147 -2.42 3.41 12.73
N SER A 148 -2.76 4.68 12.94
CA SER A 148 -4.15 5.14 12.94
C SER A 148 -4.32 6.34 12.01
N VAL A 149 -5.10 6.14 10.94
CA VAL A 149 -5.36 7.17 9.94
C VAL A 149 -6.84 7.50 9.87
N LYS A 150 -7.17 8.80 9.92
CA LYS A 150 -8.53 9.30 9.75
C LYS A 150 -8.56 10.37 8.66
N GLY A 151 -9.12 10.03 7.50
CA GLY A 151 -9.27 10.94 6.37
C GLY A 151 -10.71 11.46 6.19
N ASN A 152 -10.84 12.57 5.50
CA ASN A 152 -12.09 13.14 5.01
C ASN A 152 -12.54 12.46 3.71
N LYS A 153 -13.72 12.81 3.21
CA LYS A 153 -14.33 12.17 2.02
C LYS A 153 -13.53 12.30 0.72
N LYS A 154 -12.61 13.27 0.63
CA LYS A 154 -11.80 13.52 -0.57
C LYS A 154 -10.37 12.96 -0.48
N ASP A 155 -9.96 12.52 0.71
CA ASP A 155 -8.57 12.18 0.98
C ASP A 155 -8.22 10.80 0.45
N CYS A 156 -6.94 10.57 0.17
CA CYS A 156 -6.39 9.23 -0.03
C CYS A 156 -5.76 8.77 1.28
N VAL A 157 -6.16 7.61 1.77
CA VAL A 157 -5.89 7.16 3.15
C VAL A 157 -5.09 5.86 3.12
N GLY A 158 -3.96 5.86 3.79
CA GLY A 158 -3.09 4.70 4.02
C GLY A 158 -1.84 5.14 4.77
N PHE A 159 -0.85 4.26 4.87
CA PHE A 159 0.49 4.68 5.25
C PHE A 159 1.03 5.71 4.24
N PHE A 160 0.87 5.40 2.96
CA PHE A 160 0.96 6.33 1.85
C PHE A 160 -0.43 6.82 1.43
N GLY A 161 -0.55 8.10 1.10
CA GLY A 161 -1.80 8.62 0.51
C GLY A 161 -1.82 8.32 -1.00
N TYR A 162 -0.76 8.74 -1.69
CA TYR A 162 -0.63 8.70 -3.13
C TYR A 162 0.81 8.37 -3.53
N LEU A 163 0.98 7.22 -4.17
CA LEU A 163 2.24 6.79 -4.78
C LEU A 163 2.22 7.07 -6.28
N LYS A 164 3.31 7.61 -6.83
CA LYS A 164 3.48 7.80 -8.28
C LYS A 164 4.91 7.50 -8.69
N LYS A 165 5.12 6.46 -9.50
CA LYS A 165 6.47 5.97 -9.87
C LYS A 165 7.36 5.64 -8.67
N ALA A 166 6.75 5.22 -7.55
CA ALA A 166 7.46 4.89 -6.32
C ALA A 166 7.81 3.40 -6.25
N ASN A 167 8.79 3.07 -5.41
CA ASN A 167 9.15 1.70 -5.06
C ASN A 167 8.95 1.46 -3.56
N ILE A 168 8.08 0.54 -3.19
CA ILE A 168 7.81 0.17 -1.80
C ILE A 168 8.13 -1.31 -1.62
N CYS A 169 9.03 -1.64 -0.70
CA CYS A 169 9.43 -3.03 -0.47
C CYS A 169 9.59 -3.38 1.00
N ASN A 170 9.49 -4.68 1.31
CA ASN A 170 9.87 -5.29 2.60
C ASN A 170 9.22 -4.63 3.84
N LEU A 171 8.01 -4.11 3.71
CA LEU A 171 7.34 -3.32 4.74
C LEU A 171 6.14 -4.05 5.31
N SER A 172 6.06 -4.09 6.64
CA SER A 172 4.88 -4.57 7.36
C SER A 172 4.11 -3.41 7.99
N ILE A 173 2.80 -3.33 7.76
CA ILE A 173 1.91 -2.32 8.36
C ILE A 173 0.88 -2.99 9.25
N GLU A 174 0.75 -2.52 10.49
CA GLU A 174 -0.34 -2.87 11.40
C GLU A 174 -1.12 -1.62 11.79
N GLY A 175 -2.45 -1.62 11.60
CA GLY A 175 -3.23 -0.45 11.97
C GLY A 175 -4.70 -0.41 11.59
N ARG A 176 -5.25 0.80 11.60
CA ARG A 176 -6.64 1.09 11.26
C ARG A 176 -6.74 2.35 10.40
N MET A 177 -7.45 2.25 9.28
CA MET A 177 -7.69 3.34 8.34
C MET A 177 -9.18 3.62 8.27
N LYS A 178 -9.57 4.89 8.44
CA LYS A 178 -10.98 5.31 8.45
C LYS A 178 -11.20 6.55 7.61
N GLY A 179 -12.25 6.55 6.80
CA GLY A 179 -12.57 7.63 5.86
C GLY A 179 -11.78 7.53 4.56
N GLY A 180 -11.69 8.64 3.83
CA GLY A 180 -11.04 8.68 2.52
C GLY A 180 -11.96 8.35 1.34
N LYS A 181 -11.68 8.99 0.20
CA LYS A 181 -12.21 8.60 -1.12
C LYS A 181 -11.60 7.26 -1.53
N TYR A 182 -10.28 7.13 -1.41
CA TYR A 182 -9.56 5.88 -1.63
C TYR A 182 -8.86 5.50 -0.33
N ALA A 183 -9.06 4.28 0.14
CA ALA A 183 -8.46 3.78 1.37
C ALA A 183 -7.78 2.43 1.14
N GLY A 184 -6.57 2.27 1.68
CA GLY A 184 -5.80 1.03 1.74
C GLY A 184 -4.82 1.04 2.89
N ALA A 185 -4.32 -0.13 3.31
CA ALA A 185 -3.34 -0.21 4.39
C ALA A 185 -1.98 0.38 3.96
N ILE A 186 -1.45 -0.05 2.82
CA ILE A 186 -0.21 0.48 2.25
C ILE A 186 -0.48 1.85 1.66
N ALA A 187 -1.40 1.94 0.69
CA ALA A 187 -1.65 3.18 -0.03
C ALA A 187 -3.14 3.43 -0.32
N GLY A 188 -3.53 4.70 -0.32
CA GLY A 188 -4.82 5.09 -0.90
C GLY A 188 -4.84 4.88 -2.41
N VAL A 189 -3.84 5.42 -3.11
CA VAL A 189 -3.65 5.29 -4.56
C VAL A 189 -2.20 4.89 -4.87
N SER A 190 -2.04 3.97 -5.81
CA SER A 190 -0.77 3.59 -6.41
C SER A 190 -0.82 3.76 -7.93
N GLU A 191 -0.10 4.74 -8.45
CA GLU A 191 -0.01 5.02 -9.88
C GLU A 191 1.38 4.66 -10.41
N ASN A 192 1.46 3.74 -11.37
CA ASN A 192 2.72 3.32 -12.01
C ASN A 192 3.85 3.03 -11.01
N SER A 193 3.50 2.55 -9.82
CA SER A 193 4.43 2.27 -8.71
C SER A 193 4.57 0.77 -8.51
N ILE A 194 5.64 0.35 -7.88
CA ILE A 194 5.95 -1.05 -7.60
C ILE A 194 5.86 -1.26 -6.09
N VAL A 195 5.03 -2.21 -5.66
CA VAL A 195 4.87 -2.60 -4.24
C VAL A 195 5.17 -4.09 -4.11
N THR A 196 6.23 -4.45 -3.39
CA THR A 196 6.75 -5.82 -3.35
C THR A 196 7.03 -6.30 -1.93
N SER A 197 6.80 -7.60 -1.66
CA SER A 197 7.18 -8.23 -0.38
C SER A 197 6.65 -7.48 0.85
N CYS A 198 5.45 -6.92 0.75
CA CYS A 198 4.83 -6.11 1.79
C CYS A 198 3.68 -6.87 2.47
N PHE A 199 3.54 -6.68 3.77
CA PHE A 199 2.48 -7.27 4.59
C PHE A 199 1.62 -6.18 5.23
N ALA A 200 0.30 -6.40 5.29
CA ALA A 200 -0.59 -5.50 6.01
C ALA A 200 -1.58 -6.26 6.89
N SER A 201 -1.61 -5.93 8.18
CA SER A 201 -2.63 -6.34 9.14
C SER A 201 -3.48 -5.14 9.55
N ALA A 202 -4.60 -4.88 8.87
CA ALA A 202 -5.33 -3.63 9.11
C ALA A 202 -6.84 -3.69 8.97
N GLU A 203 -7.53 -2.88 9.77
CA GLU A 203 -8.95 -2.60 9.61
C GLU A 203 -9.16 -1.35 8.73
N ILE A 204 -9.77 -1.53 7.56
CA ILE A 204 -10.01 -0.45 6.61
C ILE A 204 -11.49 -0.10 6.57
N SER A 205 -11.80 1.19 6.61
CA SER A 205 -13.15 1.70 6.38
C SER A 205 -13.15 2.95 5.51
N GLY A 206 -13.36 2.80 4.20
CA GLY A 206 -13.41 3.91 3.24
C GLY A 206 -14.82 4.45 2.98
N SER A 207 -14.90 5.66 2.41
CA SER A 207 -16.18 6.32 2.07
C SER A 207 -16.61 6.11 0.61
N TYR A 208 -15.69 5.69 -0.27
CA TYR A 208 -15.99 5.45 -1.68
C TYR A 208 -15.35 4.14 -2.15
N CYS A 209 -14.03 4.10 -2.29
CA CYS A 209 -13.26 2.89 -2.60
C CYS A 209 -12.38 2.50 -1.41
N ALA A 210 -12.53 1.27 -0.92
CA ALA A 210 -11.72 0.72 0.17
C ALA A 210 -11.19 -0.65 -0.22
N GLY A 211 -9.88 -0.75 -0.43
CA GLY A 211 -9.16 -2.02 -0.55
C GLY A 211 -8.43 -2.31 0.74
N GLY A 212 -8.21 -3.58 1.07
CA GLY A 212 -7.46 -3.99 2.26
C GLY A 212 -6.01 -3.55 2.19
N PHE A 213 -5.40 -3.65 1.02
CA PHE A 213 -4.00 -3.33 0.77
C PHE A 213 -3.83 -1.96 0.11
N ILE A 214 -4.46 -1.75 -1.05
CA ILE A 214 -4.43 -0.49 -1.80
C ILE A 214 -5.84 -0.10 -2.25
N GLY A 215 -6.20 1.18 -2.21
CA GLY A 215 -7.51 1.65 -2.68
C GLY A 215 -7.67 1.57 -4.21
N LYS A 216 -6.83 2.30 -4.95
CA LYS A 216 -6.75 2.23 -6.42
C LYS A 216 -5.32 1.90 -6.84
N ASN A 217 -5.14 0.95 -7.76
CA ASN A 217 -3.85 0.55 -8.30
C ASN A 217 -3.83 0.61 -9.83
N THR A 218 -2.80 1.23 -10.41
CA THR A 218 -2.42 1.09 -11.82
C THR A 218 -0.99 0.58 -11.99
N GLY A 219 -0.30 0.30 -10.88
CA GLY A 219 1.08 -0.20 -10.85
C GLY A 219 1.18 -1.71 -10.65
N LYS A 220 2.33 -2.19 -10.19
CA LYS A 220 2.60 -3.62 -9.92
C LYS A 220 2.52 -3.89 -8.41
N ILE A 221 1.83 -4.96 -8.01
CA ILE A 221 1.82 -5.46 -6.64
C ILE A 221 2.26 -6.93 -6.65
N LEU A 222 3.40 -7.24 -6.01
CA LEU A 222 4.06 -8.54 -6.13
C LEU A 222 4.34 -9.13 -4.74
N HIS A 223 4.07 -10.42 -4.53
CA HIS A 223 4.40 -11.17 -3.31
C HIS A 223 3.90 -10.49 -2.01
N CYS A 224 2.71 -9.89 -2.05
CA CYS A 224 2.16 -9.12 -0.94
C CYS A 224 1.03 -9.86 -0.22
N TYR A 225 0.90 -9.60 1.07
CA TYR A 225 -0.10 -10.28 1.91
C TYR A 225 -0.93 -9.28 2.70
N TYR A 226 -2.24 -9.52 2.76
CA TYR A 226 -3.18 -8.75 3.58
C TYR A 226 -3.94 -9.66 4.55
N SER A 227 -3.99 -9.26 5.81
CA SER A 227 -4.87 -9.82 6.81
C SER A 227 -5.72 -8.72 7.43
N GLY A 228 -7.03 -8.90 7.54
CA GLY A 228 -7.84 -7.94 8.25
C GLY A 228 -9.28 -7.85 7.79
N ALA A 229 -9.87 -6.69 8.00
CA ALA A 229 -11.27 -6.43 7.72
C ALA A 229 -11.44 -5.15 6.91
N VAL A 230 -12.22 -5.22 5.84
CA VAL A 230 -12.61 -4.06 5.02
C VAL A 230 -14.11 -3.79 5.21
N LYS A 231 -14.47 -2.55 5.54
CA LYS A 231 -15.84 -2.10 5.82
C LYS A 231 -16.18 -0.83 5.02
N HIS A 232 -17.05 -0.95 4.02
CA HIS A 232 -17.63 0.21 3.36
C HIS A 232 -18.67 0.91 4.26
N LYS A 233 -18.66 2.24 4.27
CA LYS A 233 -19.63 3.08 5.00
C LYS A 233 -20.63 3.74 4.09
#